data_AF-A0A0M4LIE7-F1
#
_entry.id   AF-A0A0M4LIE7-F1
#
_cell.length_a   1.000
_cell.length_b   1.000
_cell.length_c   1.000
_cell.angle_alpha   90.00
_cell.angle_beta   90.00
_cell.angle_gamma   90.00
#
_symmetry.space_group_name_H-M   'P 1'
#
loop_
_entity.id
_entity.type
_entity.pdbx_description
1 polymer ?
#
loop_
_entity_poly.entity_id
_entity_poly.type
_entity_poly.pdbx_seq_one_letter_code
_entity_poly.pdbx_strand_id
1 'polypeptide(L)'
;MFILVILYRLFIKFLLKNMKNLLIAFTLLIGFVMPAHADKEVADRAIRCSALIYIELTRPEMSGLTAGEALMNRIYAYHQIDGTDTEMTNGQITAAQTEAITGLTQDYIKGINLAEEYRGCIYWMTDVAKFINISEYVSQDNQMEEAEEMALFLSAPTESSVTIFKNPIETWEQQVDLGFAAWASQELKVPYKEAILVKVSEKFE
;
A
#
# COMPACT_ATOMS: atom_id res chain seq x y z
N MET A 1 -64.41 5.05 -32.33
CA MET A 1 -63.96 4.80 -30.94
C MET A 1 -63.02 3.58 -30.82
N PHE A 2 -63.32 2.44 -31.46
CA PHE A 2 -62.49 1.22 -31.39
C PHE A 2 -61.05 1.35 -31.94
N ILE A 3 -60.85 2.07 -33.04
CA ILE A 3 -59.52 2.21 -33.68
C ILE A 3 -58.55 3.00 -32.80
N LEU A 4 -59.04 4.03 -32.09
CA LEU A 4 -58.23 4.85 -31.19
C LEU A 4 -57.68 4.03 -30.00
N VAL A 5 -58.49 3.10 -29.49
CA VAL A 5 -58.10 2.22 -28.37
C VAL A 5 -57.02 1.21 -28.79
N ILE A 6 -57.09 0.71 -30.03
CA ILE A 6 -56.10 -0.21 -30.58
C ILE A 6 -54.75 0.51 -30.81
N LEU A 7 -54.79 1.71 -31.38
CA LEU A 7 -53.59 2.53 -31.58
C LEU A 7 -52.94 2.94 -30.25
N TYR A 8 -53.73 3.29 -29.24
CA TYR A 8 -53.22 3.60 -27.90
C TYR A 8 -52.55 2.39 -27.23
N ARG A 9 -53.14 1.18 -27.35
CA ARG A 9 -52.53 -0.05 -26.83
C ARG A 9 -51.25 -0.43 -27.56
N LEU A 10 -51.16 -0.21 -28.87
CA LEU A 10 -49.94 -0.43 -29.66
C LEU A 10 -48.85 0.58 -29.28
N PHE A 11 -49.21 1.85 -29.08
CA PHE A 11 -48.29 2.91 -28.65
C PHE A 11 -47.73 2.64 -27.24
N ILE A 12 -48.56 2.21 -26.29
CA ILE A 12 -48.09 1.80 -24.95
C ILE A 12 -47.15 0.59 -25.04
N LYS A 13 -47.48 -0.43 -25.85
CA LYS A 13 -46.60 -1.59 -26.03
C LYS A 13 -45.26 -1.22 -26.67
N PHE A 14 -45.25 -0.26 -27.60
CA PHE A 14 -44.04 0.29 -28.19
C PHE A 14 -43.19 1.05 -27.16
N LEU A 15 -43.82 1.90 -26.34
CA LEU A 15 -43.15 2.60 -25.24
C LEU A 15 -42.58 1.64 -24.19
N LEU A 16 -43.33 0.62 -23.77
CA LEU A 16 -42.87 -0.38 -22.79
C LEU A 16 -41.69 -1.22 -23.32
N LYS A 17 -41.70 -1.56 -24.62
CA LYS A 17 -40.61 -2.31 -25.27
C LYS A 17 -39.32 -1.49 -25.34
N ASN A 18 -39.42 -0.20 -25.64
CA ASN A 18 -38.27 0.70 -25.66
C ASN A 18 -37.75 1.01 -24.26
N MET A 19 -38.62 1.19 -23.24
CA MET A 19 -38.18 1.41 -21.86
C MET A 19 -37.47 0.19 -21.25
N LYS A 20 -37.89 -1.04 -21.57
CA LYS A 20 -37.18 -2.26 -21.13
C LYS A 20 -35.77 -2.35 -21.72
N ASN A 21 -35.60 -2.00 -22.99
CA ASN A 21 -34.27 -1.97 -23.62
C ASN A 21 -33.41 -0.81 -23.09
N LEU A 22 -34.02 0.32 -22.75
CA LEU A 22 -33.31 1.46 -22.14
C LEU A 22 -32.87 1.16 -20.70
N LEU A 23 -33.69 0.45 -19.92
CA LEU A 23 -33.35 -0.01 -18.56
C LEU A 23 -32.21 -1.03 -18.56
N ILE A 24 -32.21 -1.96 -19.51
CA ILE A 24 -31.11 -2.94 -19.69
C ILE A 24 -29.81 -2.23 -20.12
N ALA A 25 -29.91 -1.22 -20.98
CA ALA A 25 -28.77 -0.39 -21.37
C ALA A 25 -28.23 0.48 -20.21
N PHE A 26 -29.10 0.95 -19.31
CA PHE A 26 -28.70 1.69 -18.10
C PHE A 26 -28.06 0.79 -17.04
N THR A 27 -28.50 -0.46 -16.88
CA THR A 27 -27.83 -1.42 -15.98
C THR A 27 -26.45 -1.85 -16.48
N LEU A 28 -26.16 -1.71 -17.77
CA LEU A 28 -24.82 -1.94 -18.35
C LEU A 28 -23.86 -0.75 -18.15
N LEU A 29 -24.35 0.45 -17.83
CA LEU A 29 -23.55 1.65 -17.61
C LEU A 29 -23.16 1.88 -16.14
N ILE A 30 -23.77 1.19 -15.19
CA ILE A 30 -23.41 1.22 -13.75
C ILE A 30 -22.29 0.21 -13.44
N GLY A 31 -21.85 -0.57 -14.43
CA GLY A 31 -20.68 -1.44 -14.35
C GLY A 31 -19.34 -0.73 -14.59
N PHE A 32 -19.29 0.61 -14.58
CA PHE A 32 -18.03 1.34 -14.40
C PHE A 32 -17.62 1.22 -12.92
N VAL A 33 -17.27 0.00 -12.52
CA VAL A 33 -16.37 -0.21 -11.40
C VAL A 33 -15.11 0.53 -11.81
N MET A 34 -14.81 1.65 -11.15
CA MET A 34 -13.54 2.32 -11.36
C MET A 34 -12.44 1.30 -11.09
N PRO A 35 -11.66 0.84 -12.09
CA PRO A 35 -10.45 0.13 -11.79
C PRO A 35 -9.37 1.18 -11.48
N ALA A 36 -8.43 0.84 -10.60
CA ALA A 36 -7.09 1.44 -10.55
C ALA A 36 -6.82 2.73 -9.74
N HIS A 37 -7.72 3.20 -8.85
CA HIS A 37 -7.29 4.18 -7.83
C HIS A 37 -6.73 3.53 -6.55
N ALA A 38 -7.31 2.40 -6.11
CA ALA A 38 -6.82 1.66 -4.94
C ALA A 38 -5.49 0.91 -5.21
N ASP A 39 -5.21 0.56 -6.47
CA ASP A 39 -4.04 -0.24 -6.87
C ASP A 39 -2.72 0.50 -6.67
N LYS A 40 -2.57 1.65 -7.33
CA LYS A 40 -1.32 2.41 -7.29
C LYS A 40 -1.04 3.03 -5.91
N GLU A 41 -2.06 3.54 -5.24
CA GLU A 41 -1.87 4.21 -3.94
C GLU A 41 -1.46 3.23 -2.84
N VAL A 42 -2.11 2.06 -2.76
CA VAL A 42 -1.73 1.00 -1.83
C VAL A 42 -0.29 0.55 -2.13
N ALA A 43 0.05 0.39 -3.40
CA ALA A 43 1.38 -0.01 -3.80
C ALA A 43 2.46 1.02 -3.41
N ASP A 44 2.29 2.29 -3.80
CA ASP A 44 3.24 3.37 -3.50
C ASP A 44 3.42 3.53 -1.97
N ARG A 45 2.33 3.45 -1.21
CA ARG A 45 2.36 3.49 0.25
C ARG A 45 3.10 2.29 0.85
N ALA A 46 2.89 1.11 0.30
CA ALA A 46 3.55 -0.12 0.75
C ALA A 46 5.07 -0.06 0.55
N ILE A 47 5.54 0.44 -0.59
CA ILE A 47 6.97 0.66 -0.86
C ILE A 47 7.56 1.66 0.15
N ARG A 48 6.88 2.80 0.35
CA ARG A 48 7.37 3.83 1.27
C ARG A 48 7.40 3.34 2.72
N CYS A 49 6.34 2.68 3.18
CA CYS A 49 6.25 2.14 4.53
C CYS A 49 7.27 1.03 4.78
N SER A 50 7.49 0.15 3.81
CA SER A 50 8.50 -0.90 3.91
C SER A 50 9.91 -0.33 3.93
N ALA A 51 10.23 0.69 3.12
CA ALA A 51 11.53 1.37 3.20
C ALA A 51 11.80 1.97 4.58
N LEU A 52 10.78 2.59 5.19
CA LEU A 52 10.89 3.18 6.53
C LEU A 52 11.05 2.11 7.63
N ILE A 53 10.30 1.00 7.53
CA ILE A 53 10.45 -0.15 8.44
C ILE A 53 11.83 -0.80 8.26
N TYR A 54 12.32 -0.91 7.03
CA TYR A 54 13.65 -1.46 6.74
C TYR A 54 14.76 -0.68 7.45
N ILE A 55 14.71 0.66 7.42
CA ILE A 55 15.64 1.52 8.16
C ILE A 55 15.62 1.20 9.66
N GLU A 56 14.45 0.92 10.24
CA GLU A 56 14.33 0.57 11.67
C GLU A 56 14.83 -0.84 12.00
N LEU A 57 14.62 -1.81 11.13
CA LEU A 57 15.08 -3.20 11.32
C LEU A 57 16.61 -3.33 11.36
N THR A 58 17.33 -2.28 10.97
CA THR A 58 18.79 -2.21 11.08
C THR A 58 19.27 -2.14 12.52
N ARG A 59 18.38 -1.80 13.46
CA ARG A 59 18.66 -1.78 14.88
C ARG A 59 18.68 -3.21 15.43
N PRO A 60 19.72 -3.62 16.16
CA PRO A 60 19.79 -4.95 16.74
C PRO A 60 18.59 -5.29 17.63
N GLU A 61 18.05 -4.34 18.40
CA GLU A 61 16.85 -4.57 19.22
C GLU A 61 15.55 -4.76 18.43
N MET A 62 15.53 -4.35 17.16
CA MET A 62 14.41 -4.54 16.24
C MET A 62 14.59 -5.79 15.36
N SER A 63 15.77 -6.43 15.42
CA SER A 63 16.01 -7.70 14.73
C SER A 63 15.10 -8.80 15.31
N GLY A 64 14.39 -9.50 14.44
CA GLY A 64 13.38 -10.49 14.85
C GLY A 64 11.93 -10.00 14.81
N LEU A 65 11.65 -8.76 14.38
CA LEU A 65 10.35 -8.34 13.85
C LEU A 65 10.09 -9.00 12.48
N THR A 66 10.17 -10.33 12.43
CA THR A 66 10.09 -11.18 11.24
C THR A 66 8.79 -10.99 10.46
N ALA A 67 7.71 -10.56 11.12
CA ALA A 67 6.44 -10.23 10.47
C ALA A 67 6.56 -9.00 9.54
N GLY A 68 7.36 -8.00 9.92
CA GLY A 68 7.62 -6.82 9.09
C GLY A 68 8.39 -7.21 7.83
N GLU A 69 9.49 -7.94 7.97
CA GLU A 69 10.31 -8.41 6.85
C GLU A 69 9.55 -9.39 5.94
N ALA A 70 8.75 -10.30 6.49
CA ALA A 70 7.93 -11.23 5.71
C ALA A 70 6.83 -10.49 4.92
N LEU A 71 6.19 -9.51 5.55
CA LEU A 71 5.22 -8.63 4.88
C LEU A 71 5.91 -7.80 3.80
N MET A 72 7.10 -7.26 4.06
CA MET A 72 7.91 -6.55 3.07
C MET A 72 8.26 -7.46 1.89
N ASN A 73 8.81 -8.66 2.12
CA ASN A 73 9.17 -9.60 1.06
C ASN A 73 7.96 -9.99 0.22
N ARG A 74 6.78 -10.12 0.83
CA ARG A 74 5.54 -10.44 0.12
C ARG A 74 4.99 -9.25 -0.66
N ILE A 75 5.02 -8.05 -0.08
CA ILE A 75 4.69 -6.78 -0.76
C ILE A 75 5.61 -6.54 -1.95
N TYR A 76 6.91 -6.74 -1.79
CA TYR A 76 7.90 -6.60 -2.86
C TYR A 76 7.82 -7.71 -3.91
N ALA A 77 7.48 -8.94 -3.52
CA ALA A 77 7.11 -9.99 -4.47
C ALA A 77 5.82 -9.64 -5.24
N TYR A 78 4.90 -8.91 -4.62
CA TYR A 78 3.67 -8.41 -5.21
C TYR A 78 3.82 -7.09 -5.96
N HIS A 79 4.97 -6.41 -5.90
CA HIS A 79 5.20 -5.24 -6.75
C HIS A 79 5.49 -5.62 -8.21
N GLN A 80 4.96 -6.73 -8.73
CA GLN A 80 4.86 -7.06 -10.16
C GLN A 80 3.96 -6.04 -10.88
N ILE A 81 4.39 -4.80 -10.99
CA ILE A 81 3.59 -3.71 -11.57
C ILE A 81 4.18 -3.37 -12.93
N ASP A 82 3.59 -3.94 -13.99
CA ASP A 82 3.07 -3.16 -15.12
C ASP A 82 2.22 -4.03 -16.06
N GLY A 83 1.08 -4.58 -15.59
CA GLY A 83 0.01 -5.15 -16.47
C GLY A 83 0.45 -6.09 -17.60
N THR A 84 1.62 -6.69 -17.48
CA THR A 84 2.30 -7.51 -18.47
C THR A 84 2.70 -8.79 -17.76
N ASP A 85 2.59 -9.93 -18.43
CA ASP A 85 2.95 -11.26 -17.92
C ASP A 85 4.46 -11.42 -17.60
N THR A 86 5.17 -10.33 -17.31
CA THR A 86 6.58 -10.30 -17.01
C THR A 86 6.79 -9.97 -15.54
N GLU A 87 7.20 -10.99 -14.78
CA GLU A 87 7.80 -10.85 -13.45
C GLU A 87 8.77 -9.67 -13.43
N MET A 88 8.57 -8.70 -12.54
CA MET A 88 9.56 -7.65 -12.32
C MET A 88 10.87 -8.31 -11.90
N THR A 89 11.94 -8.01 -12.64
CA THR A 89 13.26 -8.56 -12.29
C THR A 89 13.65 -8.08 -10.89
N ASN A 90 14.42 -8.87 -10.14
CA ASN A 90 14.96 -8.47 -8.83
C ASN A 90 15.62 -7.07 -8.86
N GLY A 91 16.13 -6.63 -10.01
CA GLY A 91 16.67 -5.28 -10.22
C GLY A 91 15.64 -4.15 -10.13
N GLN A 92 14.40 -4.36 -10.57
CA GLN A 92 13.35 -3.33 -10.51
C GLN A 92 12.78 -3.17 -9.09
N ILE A 93 12.64 -4.27 -8.34
CA ILE A 93 12.29 -4.25 -6.91
C ILE A 93 13.36 -3.49 -6.11
N THR A 94 14.63 -3.80 -6.37
CA THR A 94 15.77 -3.12 -5.74
C THR A 94 15.79 -1.63 -6.08
N ALA A 95 15.42 -1.24 -7.31
CA ALA A 95 15.36 0.15 -7.73
C ALA A 95 14.26 0.93 -6.98
N ALA A 96 13.04 0.38 -6.88
CA ALA A 96 11.93 0.99 -6.15
C ALA A 96 12.25 1.16 -4.65
N GLN A 97 12.85 0.13 -4.04
CA GLN A 97 13.38 0.20 -2.66
C GLN A 97 14.41 1.32 -2.51
N THR A 98 15.37 1.38 -3.43
CA THR A 98 16.44 2.39 -3.40
C THR A 98 15.88 3.80 -3.54
N GLU A 99 14.90 4.01 -4.41
CA GLU A 99 14.23 5.30 -4.60
C GLU A 99 13.47 5.73 -3.34
N ALA A 100 12.70 4.83 -2.73
CA ALA A 100 11.94 5.13 -1.52
C ALA A 100 12.84 5.45 -0.32
N ILE A 101 13.90 4.65 -0.11
CA ILE A 101 14.92 4.91 0.91
C ILE A 101 15.59 6.27 0.66
N THR A 102 15.92 6.57 -0.60
CA THR A 102 16.52 7.86 -0.98
C THR A 102 15.58 9.02 -0.66
N GLY A 103 14.29 8.90 -0.98
CA GLY A 103 13.27 9.90 -0.68
C GLY A 103 13.15 10.15 0.83
N LEU A 104 12.99 9.09 1.62
CA LEU A 104 12.91 9.17 3.09
C LEU A 104 14.17 9.81 3.69
N THR A 105 15.34 9.45 3.18
CA THR A 105 16.62 10.03 3.61
C THR A 105 16.68 11.53 3.34
N GLN A 106 16.26 11.98 2.16
CA GLN A 106 16.22 13.40 1.84
C GLN A 106 15.21 14.16 2.69
N ASP A 107 14.04 13.58 2.94
CA ASP A 107 13.02 14.15 3.83
C ASP A 107 13.58 14.31 5.25
N TYR A 108 14.24 13.27 5.77
CA TYR A 108 14.88 13.28 7.07
C TYR A 108 15.97 14.37 7.19
N ILE A 109 16.88 14.44 6.20
CA ILE A 109 17.96 15.46 6.17
C ILE A 109 17.39 16.88 6.12
N LYS A 110 16.26 17.09 5.43
CA LYS A 110 15.55 18.39 5.40
C LYS A 110 14.86 18.72 6.73
N GLY A 111 14.87 17.82 7.70
CA GLY A 111 14.22 17.99 8.99
C GLY A 111 12.71 17.73 8.96
N ILE A 112 12.20 17.03 7.95
CA ILE A 112 10.80 16.58 7.94
C ILE A 112 10.64 15.54 9.04
N ASN A 113 9.62 15.73 9.88
CA ASN A 113 9.30 14.79 10.93
C ASN A 113 8.56 13.58 10.33
N LEU A 114 9.24 12.44 10.28
CA LEU A 114 8.71 11.19 9.75
C LEU A 114 7.99 10.32 10.81
N ALA A 115 7.84 10.79 12.04
CA ALA A 115 7.26 10.00 13.13
C ALA A 115 5.79 9.64 12.91
N GLU A 116 4.99 10.59 12.41
CA GLU A 116 3.57 10.34 12.13
C GLU A 116 3.43 9.32 11.01
N GLU A 117 4.28 9.43 9.99
CA GLU A 117 4.33 8.51 8.87
C GLU A 117 4.77 7.12 9.32
N TYR A 118 5.85 7.01 10.10
CA TYR A 118 6.34 5.75 10.63
C TYR A 118 5.30 5.05 11.49
N ARG A 119 4.67 5.79 12.42
CA ARG A 119 3.57 5.27 13.23
C ARG A 119 2.43 4.77 12.35
N GLY A 120 2.01 5.58 11.37
CA GLY A 120 0.99 5.21 10.40
C GLY A 120 1.32 3.92 9.68
N CYS A 121 2.56 3.79 9.19
CA CYS A 121 3.04 2.59 8.51
C CYS A 121 2.96 1.35 9.39
N ILE A 122 3.39 1.40 10.65
CA ILE A 122 3.34 0.22 11.54
C ILE A 122 1.91 -0.28 11.74
N TYR A 123 0.96 0.61 12.01
CA TYR A 123 -0.43 0.22 12.23
C TYR A 123 -1.13 -0.20 10.93
N TRP A 124 -0.94 0.56 9.85
CA TRP A 124 -1.52 0.25 8.55
C TRP A 124 -1.03 -1.10 8.02
N MET A 125 0.29 -1.36 8.06
CA MET A 125 0.87 -2.62 7.60
C MET A 125 0.37 -3.81 8.44
N THR A 126 0.12 -3.61 9.73
CA THR A 126 -0.51 -4.62 10.60
C THR A 126 -1.95 -4.91 10.18
N ASP A 127 -2.72 -3.88 9.80
CA ASP A 127 -4.09 -4.03 9.34
C ASP A 127 -4.15 -4.71 7.97
N VAL A 128 -3.23 -4.36 7.05
CA VAL A 128 -3.07 -5.05 5.77
C VAL A 128 -2.78 -6.53 6.00
N ALA A 129 -1.80 -6.87 6.86
CA ALA A 129 -1.47 -8.27 7.15
C ALA A 129 -2.68 -9.06 7.66
N LYS A 130 -3.52 -8.47 8.51
CA LYS A 130 -4.79 -9.09 8.94
C LYS A 130 -5.79 -9.21 7.79
N PHE A 131 -5.91 -8.18 6.96
CA PHE A 131 -6.86 -8.13 5.85
C PHE A 131 -6.59 -9.23 4.82
N ILE A 132 -5.32 -9.42 4.44
CA ILE A 132 -4.91 -10.50 3.53
C ILE A 132 -4.62 -11.82 4.25
N ASN A 133 -4.98 -11.91 5.53
CA ASN A 133 -4.87 -13.09 6.38
C ASN A 133 -3.47 -13.73 6.43
N ILE A 134 -2.43 -12.89 6.56
CA ILE A 134 -1.09 -13.33 6.95
C ILE A 134 -1.09 -13.49 8.47
N SER A 135 -1.72 -14.55 8.98
CA SER A 135 -1.48 -15.02 10.34
C SER A 135 -0.24 -15.92 10.31
N GLU A 136 0.85 -15.51 10.95
CA GLU A 136 2.08 -16.28 11.22
C GLU A 136 2.31 -17.56 10.38
N TYR A 137 3.21 -17.52 9.38
CA TYR A 137 3.84 -18.70 8.76
C TYR A 137 2.94 -19.92 8.51
N VAL A 138 1.70 -19.76 8.03
CA VAL A 138 0.91 -20.92 7.61
C VAL A 138 1.34 -21.32 6.19
N SER A 139 2.03 -22.44 6.14
CA SER A 139 2.43 -23.24 4.99
C SER A 139 1.40 -23.24 3.84
N GLN A 140 1.89 -22.90 2.64
CA GLN A 140 1.61 -23.44 1.29
C GLN A 140 0.36 -24.31 0.99
N ASP A 141 -0.78 -24.11 1.65
CA ASP A 141 -2.04 -24.80 1.32
C ASP A 141 -3.18 -23.83 0.92
N ASN A 142 -2.89 -22.53 0.78
CA ASN A 142 -3.86 -21.60 0.19
C ASN A 142 -3.86 -21.75 -1.34
N GLN A 143 -4.99 -22.23 -1.86
CA GLN A 143 -5.26 -22.48 -3.28
C GLN A 143 -5.53 -21.21 -4.10
N MET A 144 -5.18 -20.02 -3.59
CA MET A 144 -5.45 -18.76 -4.27
C MET A 144 -4.36 -18.49 -5.30
N GLU A 145 -4.75 -18.22 -6.54
CA GLU A 145 -3.79 -17.87 -7.60
C GLU A 145 -3.07 -16.56 -7.23
N GLU A 146 -1.79 -16.42 -7.56
CA GLU A 146 -0.97 -15.24 -7.20
C GLU A 146 -1.63 -13.92 -7.61
N ALA A 147 -2.33 -13.90 -8.75
CA ALA A 147 -3.08 -12.75 -9.23
C ALA A 147 -4.29 -12.39 -8.36
N GLU A 148 -4.95 -13.37 -7.74
CA GLU A 148 -6.06 -13.13 -6.81
C GLU A 148 -5.55 -12.64 -5.46
N GLU A 149 -4.41 -13.16 -4.97
CA GLU A 149 -3.77 -12.65 -3.76
C GLU A 149 -3.30 -11.20 -3.92
N MET A 150 -2.74 -10.89 -5.10
CA MET A 150 -2.36 -9.55 -5.50
C MET A 150 -3.55 -8.60 -5.51
N ALA A 151 -4.63 -8.98 -6.21
CA ALA A 151 -5.83 -8.16 -6.30
C ALA A 151 -6.43 -7.90 -4.91
N LEU A 152 -6.37 -8.89 -4.03
CA LEU A 152 -6.77 -8.73 -2.63
C LEU A 152 -5.86 -7.72 -1.91
N PHE A 153 -4.54 -7.84 -2.02
CA PHE A 153 -3.60 -6.89 -1.42
C PHE A 153 -3.82 -5.45 -1.92
N LEU A 154 -3.93 -5.25 -3.23
CA LEU A 154 -4.16 -3.94 -3.86
C LEU A 154 -5.55 -3.36 -3.54
N SER A 155 -6.47 -4.19 -3.05
CA SER A 155 -7.77 -3.75 -2.55
C SER A 155 -7.77 -3.39 -1.05
N ALA A 156 -6.63 -3.52 -0.36
CA ALA A 156 -6.54 -3.23 1.05
C ALA A 156 -6.90 -1.76 1.34
N PRO A 157 -7.50 -1.46 2.51
CA PRO A 157 -7.74 -0.09 2.93
C PRO A 157 -6.45 0.72 2.91
N THR A 158 -6.50 1.96 2.45
CA THR A 158 -5.31 2.82 2.43
C THR A 158 -4.98 3.36 3.81
N GLU A 159 -5.96 3.50 4.71
CA GLU A 159 -5.76 4.01 6.07
C GLU A 159 -5.78 2.90 7.13
N SER A 160 -5.11 3.13 8.26
CA SER A 160 -5.20 2.23 9.40
C SER A 160 -6.55 2.34 10.10
N SER A 161 -7.04 1.22 10.60
CA SER A 161 -8.17 1.13 11.52
C SER A 161 -7.88 1.76 12.90
N VAL A 162 -6.61 1.97 13.24
CA VAL A 162 -6.19 2.58 14.50
C VAL A 162 -6.20 4.10 14.39
N THR A 163 -7.13 4.71 15.11
CA THR A 163 -7.28 6.18 15.20
C THR A 163 -6.88 6.75 16.56
N ILE A 164 -6.64 5.89 17.55
CA ILE A 164 -6.22 6.25 18.90
C ILE A 164 -4.92 5.53 19.23
N PHE A 165 -3.86 6.30 19.46
CA PHE A 165 -2.52 5.77 19.66
C PHE A 165 -2.19 5.67 21.15
N LYS A 166 -1.62 4.51 21.54
CA LYS A 166 -1.22 4.26 22.93
C LYS A 166 0.02 5.08 23.34
N ASN A 167 0.98 5.21 22.42
CA ASN A 167 2.23 5.93 22.65
C ASN A 167 2.15 7.34 22.04
N PRO A 168 2.69 8.36 22.73
CA PRO A 168 2.72 9.73 22.23
C PRO A 168 3.71 9.87 21.06
N ILE A 169 3.58 10.94 20.26
CA ILE A 169 4.30 11.07 18.99
C ILE A 169 5.82 11.17 19.18
N GLU A 170 6.26 11.76 20.29
CA GLU A 170 7.67 11.95 20.66
C GLU A 170 8.38 10.60 20.84
N THR A 171 7.66 9.57 21.29
CA THR A 171 8.22 8.21 21.33
C THR A 171 8.52 7.69 19.93
N TRP A 172 7.69 8.01 18.93
CA TRP A 172 7.90 7.60 17.55
C TRP A 172 9.00 8.42 16.86
N GLU A 173 9.12 9.71 17.19
CA GLU A 173 10.22 10.56 16.75
C GLU A 173 11.57 9.97 17.18
N GLN A 174 11.67 9.58 18.45
CA GLN A 174 12.88 8.93 18.96
C GLN A 174 13.19 7.62 18.23
N GLN A 175 12.17 6.81 17.90
CA GLN A 175 12.39 5.57 17.14
C GLN A 175 12.98 5.88 15.76
N VAL A 176 12.37 6.83 15.03
CA VAL A 176 12.85 7.28 13.71
C VAL A 176 14.30 7.74 13.78
N ASP A 177 14.65 8.56 14.77
CA ASP A 177 16.02 9.06 14.93
C ASP A 177 17.03 7.94 15.24
N LEU A 178 16.65 6.96 16.05
CA LEU A 178 17.46 5.77 16.32
C LEU A 178 17.61 4.88 15.08
N GLY A 179 16.56 4.73 14.28
CA GLY A 179 16.59 3.95 13.03
C GLY A 179 17.53 4.55 12.01
N PHE A 180 17.43 5.87 11.75
CA PHE A 180 18.34 6.56 10.84
C PHE A 180 19.79 6.53 11.33
N ALA A 181 20.02 6.66 12.64
CA ALA A 181 21.35 6.52 13.23
C ALA A 181 21.93 5.12 12.97
N ALA A 182 21.18 4.06 13.31
CA ALA A 182 21.61 2.68 13.12
C ALA A 182 21.85 2.34 11.65
N TRP A 183 20.94 2.75 10.76
CA TRP A 183 21.07 2.52 9.32
C TRP A 183 22.30 3.23 8.76
N ALA A 184 22.51 4.51 9.08
CA ALA A 184 23.69 5.25 8.64
C ALA A 184 25.00 4.69 9.21
N SER A 185 24.97 4.08 10.40
CA SER A 185 26.13 3.45 11.02
C SER A 185 26.56 2.13 10.38
N GLN A 186 25.78 1.55 9.46
CA GLN A 186 26.16 0.31 8.78
C GLN A 186 27.49 0.45 8.01
N GLU A 187 28.22 -0.66 7.90
CA GLU A 187 29.49 -0.75 7.17
C GLU A 187 29.33 -0.63 5.64
N LEU A 188 28.12 -0.92 5.14
CA LEU A 188 27.79 -0.79 3.72
C LEU A 188 27.74 0.68 3.26
N LYS A 189 27.88 0.92 1.95
CA LYS A 189 27.73 2.25 1.36
C LYS A 189 26.27 2.71 1.46
N VAL A 190 25.97 3.43 2.53
CA VAL A 190 24.69 4.11 2.75
C VAL A 190 24.71 5.46 2.02
N PRO A 191 23.76 5.73 1.11
CA PRO A 191 23.62 7.04 0.50
C PRO A 191 23.43 8.13 1.55
N TYR A 192 24.12 9.28 1.38
CA TYR A 192 24.02 10.45 2.27
C TYR A 192 24.37 10.19 3.75
N LYS A 193 25.12 9.11 4.05
CA LYS A 193 25.52 8.71 5.41
C LYS A 193 25.97 9.87 6.29
N GLU A 194 26.93 10.68 5.84
CA GLU A 194 27.48 11.77 6.63
C GLU A 194 26.43 12.83 6.94
N ALA A 195 25.55 13.15 5.99
CA ALA A 195 24.47 14.12 6.19
C ALA A 195 23.41 13.61 7.18
N ILE A 196 23.11 12.30 7.16
CA ILE A 196 22.21 11.68 8.15
C ILE A 196 22.83 11.76 9.54
N LEU A 197 24.11 11.37 9.69
CA LEU A 197 24.79 11.36 10.99
C LEU A 197 24.90 12.76 11.60
N VAL A 198 25.16 13.79 10.78
CA VAL A 198 25.11 15.19 11.23
C VAL A 198 23.71 15.57 11.70
N LYS A 199 22.67 15.19 10.95
CA LYS A 199 21.29 15.52 11.32
C LYS A 199 20.84 14.82 12.60
N VAL A 200 21.26 13.58 12.79
CA VAL A 200 21.08 12.83 14.03
C VAL A 200 21.77 13.55 15.18
N SER A 201 23.04 13.92 15.05
CA SER A 201 23.78 14.58 16.15
C SER A 201 23.14 15.90 16.59
N GLU A 202 22.61 16.71 15.65
CA GLU A 202 21.89 17.96 15.97
C GLU A 202 20.68 17.76 16.90
N LYS A 203 20.10 16.56 16.94
CA LYS A 203 18.92 16.25 17.76
C LYS A 203 19.26 15.64 19.12
N PHE A 204 20.47 15.10 19.28
CA PHE A 204 20.92 14.43 20.50
C PHE A 204 21.92 15.26 21.33
N GLU A 205 22.34 16.43 20.84
CA GLU A 205 23.08 17.47 21.58
C GLU A 205 22.15 18.34 22.45
#